data_AF-A0A7Y3L7Z5-F1
#
_entry.id   AF-A0A7Y3L7Z5-F1
#
_cell.length_a   1.000
_cell.length_b   1.000
_cell.length_c   1.000
_cell.angle_alpha   90.00
_cell.angle_beta   90.00
_cell.angle_gamma   90.00
#
_symmetry.space_group_name_H-M   'P 1'
#
loop_
_entity.id
_entity.type
_entity.pdbx_description
1 polymer ?
#
loop_
_entity_poly.entity_id
_entity_poly.type
_entity_poly.pdbx_seq_one_letter_code
_entity_poly.pdbx_strand_id
1 'polypeptide(L)' 'MSDPWFSKNLEFVGYTDQGGMPGGTQVMLNKGYVFIGKNEGVSVIDVR' A
#
# COMPACT_ATOMS: atom_id res chain seq x y z
N MET A 1 10.52 19.36 -7.40
CA MET A 1 10.01 18.02 -7.10
C MET A 1 8.53 18.04 -7.48
N SER A 2 8.11 17.31 -8.51
CA SER A 2 6.70 17.25 -8.89
C SER A 2 5.95 16.65 -7.72
N ASP A 3 4.94 17.35 -7.23
CA ASP A 3 4.11 16.86 -6.14
C ASP A 3 3.40 15.57 -6.60
N PRO A 4 3.79 14.38 -6.11
CA PRO A 4 3.35 13.10 -6.68
C PRO A 4 1.84 12.88 -6.50
N TRP A 5 1.22 13.68 -5.64
CA TRP A 5 -0.21 13.65 -5.32
C TRP A 5 -1.10 14.28 -6.39
N PHE A 6 -0.54 15.09 -7.30
CA PHE A 6 -1.32 15.75 -8.35
C PHE A 6 -1.18 15.02 -9.68
N SER A 7 -1.86 13.88 -9.79
CA SER A 7 -2.09 13.20 -11.06
C SER A 7 -3.54 13.41 -11.51
N LYS A 8 -3.76 13.68 -12.81
CA LYS A 8 -5.12 13.81 -13.34
C LYS A 8 -5.84 12.47 -13.20
N ASN A 9 -7.10 12.50 -12.76
CA ASN A 9 -7.95 11.33 -12.53
C ASN A 9 -7.49 10.39 -11.39
N LEU A 10 -6.64 10.86 -10.48
CA LEU A 10 -6.37 10.17 -9.22
C LEU A 10 -6.87 11.01 -8.04
N GLU A 11 -7.39 10.32 -7.02
CA GLU A 11 -7.75 10.89 -5.72
C GLU A 11 -6.97 10.13 -4.66
N PHE A 12 -6.39 10.86 -3.71
CA PHE A 12 -5.71 10.25 -2.57
C PHE A 12 -6.73 9.78 -1.54
N VAL A 13 -6.82 8.46 -1.34
CA VAL A 13 -7.80 7.85 -0.40
C VAL A 13 -7.16 7.49 0.94
N GLY A 14 -5.85 7.19 0.98
CA GLY A 14 -5.14 6.82 2.19
C GLY A 14 -3.71 6.35 1.94
N TYR A 15 -2.92 6.22 3.02
CA TYR A 15 -1.50 5.84 2.96
C TYR A 15 -1.07 5.05 4.19
N THR A 16 -0.15 4.11 3.98
CA THR A 16 0.66 3.49 5.03
C THR A 16 2.06 3.22 4.49
N ASP A 17 3.06 3.44 5.32
CA ASP A 17 4.46 3.11 5.06
C ASP A 17 4.85 1.71 5.55
N GLN A 18 3.87 0.96 6.07
CA GLN A 18 4.05 -0.37 6.66
C GLN A 18 5.07 -0.42 7.81
N GLY A 19 5.17 0.68 8.58
CA GLY A 19 6.17 0.80 9.64
C GLY A 19 7.56 1.11 9.10
N GLY A 20 7.64 1.82 7.97
CA GLY A 20 8.89 2.18 7.32
C GLY A 20 9.59 1.03 6.58
N MET A 21 8.82 0.05 6.10
CA MET A 21 9.35 -1.18 5.48
C MET A 21 9.27 -1.13 3.93
N PRO A 22 10.38 -0.83 3.22
CA PRO A 22 10.34 -0.55 1.77
C PRO A 22 10.33 -1.78 0.85
N GLY A 23 10.24 -3.00 1.38
CA GLY A 23 10.49 -4.26 0.65
C GLY A 23 9.28 -5.01 0.08
N GLY A 24 8.14 -4.33 -0.16
CA GLY A 24 6.94 -4.98 -0.70
C GLY A 24 7.08 -5.34 -2.18
N THR A 25 6.92 -6.62 -2.53
CA THR A 25 7.05 -7.13 -3.92
C THR A 25 5.72 -7.48 -4.57
N GLN A 26 4.71 -7.86 -3.77
CA GLN A 26 3.39 -8.26 -4.26
C GLN A 26 2.28 -7.73 -3.34
N VAL A 27 1.18 -7.26 -3.94
CA VAL A 27 -0.03 -6.80 -3.24
C VAL A 27 -1.22 -7.64 -3.68
N MET A 28 -1.98 -8.17 -2.74
CA MET A 28 -3.21 -8.93 -2.97
C MET A 28 -4.34 -8.38 -2.10
N LEU A 29 -5.55 -8.29 -2.63
CA LEU A 29 -6.73 -7.82 -1.91
C LEU A 29 -7.77 -8.94 -1.82
N ASN A 30 -8.29 -9.19 -0.62
CA ASN A 30 -9.41 -10.11 -0.42
C ASN A 30 -10.29 -9.65 0.75
N LYS A 31 -11.59 -9.51 0.52
CA LYS A 31 -12.61 -9.18 1.55
C LYS A 31 -12.27 -7.98 2.46
N GLY A 32 -11.68 -6.92 1.90
CA GLY A 32 -11.33 -5.71 2.66
C GLY A 32 -9.99 -5.79 3.40
N TYR A 33 -9.20 -6.84 3.15
CA TYR A 33 -7.85 -6.97 3.68
C TYR A 33 -6.83 -6.99 2.53
N VAL A 34 -5.80 -6.17 2.67
CA VAL A 34 -4.63 -6.17 1.79
C VAL A 34 -3.52 -7.01 2.41
N PHE A 35 -2.99 -7.93 1.62
CA PHE A 35 -1.87 -8.79 1.94
C PHE A 35 -0.67 -8.34 1.11
N ILE A 36 0.41 -7.96 1.78
CA ILE A 36 1.62 -7.45 1.13
C ILE A 36 2.75 -8.42 1.40
N GLY A 37 3.15 -9.16 0.36
CA GLY A 37 4.29 -10.06 0.38
C GLY A 37 5.59 -9.27 0.37
N LYS A 38 6.51 -9.62 1.27
CA LYS A 38 7.83 -9.00 1.43
C LYS A 38 8.86 -10.05 1.87
N ASN A 39 10.14 -9.69 1.84
CA ASN A 39 11.25 -10.61 2.14
C ASN A 39 11.14 -11.33 3.50
N GLU A 40 10.48 -10.71 4.47
CA GLU A 40 10.39 -11.20 5.86
C GLU A 40 9.01 -11.79 6.21
N GLY A 41 8.10 -11.92 5.23
CA GLY A 41 6.77 -12.47 5.44
C GLY A 41 5.67 -11.65 4.78
N VAL A 42 4.53 -11.50 5.47
CA VAL A 42 3.33 -10.86 4.93
C VAL A 42 2.81 -9.80 5.91
N SER A 43 2.61 -8.58 5.42
CA SER A 43 1.80 -7.57 6.13
C SER A 43 0.33 -7.75 5.78
N VAL A 44 -0.55 -7.67 6.78
CA VAL A 44 -2.01 -7.69 6.59
C VAL A 44 -2.58 -6.37 7.08
N ILE A 45 -3.31 -5.66 6.22
CA ILE A 45 -3.86 -4.32 6.50
C ILE A 45 -5.38 -4.38 6.25
N ASP A 46 -6.16 -3.88 7.22
CA ASP A 46 -7.60 -3.64 7.02
C ASP A 46 -7.78 -2.34 6.22
N VAL A 47 -8.51 -2.40 5.11
CA VAL A 47 -8.67 -1.30 4.15
C VAL A 47 -10.15 -0.97 3.86
N ARG A 48 -11.05 -1.38 4.75
CA ARG A 48 -12.47 -1.01 4.68
C ARG A 48 -12.71 0.43 5.13
#